data_AF-A0A3B8JFW6-F1
#
_entry.id   AF-A0A3B8JFW6-F1
#
_cell.length_a   1.000
_cell.length_b   1.000
_cell.length_c   1.000
_cell.angle_alpha   90.00
_cell.angle_beta   90.00
_cell.angle_gamma   90.00
#
_symmetry.space_group_name_H-M   'P 1'
#
loop_
_entity.id
_entity.type
_entity.pdbx_description
1 polymer ?
#
loop_
_entity_poly.entity_id
_entity_poly.type
_entity_poly.pdbx_seq_one_letter_code
_entity_poly.pdbx_strand_id
1 'polypeptide(L)'
;GNVNINVTGAVDIAGNRGTTPSGIFSFVGARPGTGGNITINSGSFSLRDGARLDASTLGQGNAGNVTVWARDTVSVAGAEIRSLVEAEAVGKGGNIDIKAATVSLIDGARLTASTDGQGNAGNVIIQDARLVFLDGQSQGGSPSGLFARTMSSGNAGELIVNTGQLIVQNGAQVSADTFGAGRAGSLRVNATDAVTVEGNNSRLNFDTASQSANAGDAGDLRINTPRLMVRDGGRVSARTSNTGRAGTLAVNADLVEVNGTGSGLFFDSSSSGNAQGIRIETGQLVIQNGGQVTVNGTGSGNPGDLEVTADSILLNNNGKLTTETASGNGGNIRLRVQDEIRMRYQSEISASAQGIGNGGNVEIEIPNGFILAFLPENSDIVASAIQGNGGVARATAAGVFGFRQFRGFRTPESDFTASSELGINGKLEIITPDRRLEELPADFEAAEIAQGCEAIRGQEGSRFVVTGRGGLPPNPKEALSSDDVQVDWVPLNSEQENRSTSTVSTKTTNATPAPLVEAQGWVINDKGQVVLIATAPTVTPHSPWQTPNSCGAPQSKAR
;
A
#
# COMPACT_ATOMS: atom_id res chain seq x y z
N GLY A 1 34.15 -9.44 25.69
CA GLY A 1 33.98 -8.44 26.77
C GLY A 1 33.42 -7.17 26.15
N ASN A 2 32.72 -6.33 26.91
CA ASN A 2 31.96 -5.22 26.31
C ASN A 2 32.87 -4.18 25.62
N VAL A 3 32.39 -3.61 24.52
CA VAL A 3 33.02 -2.50 23.81
C VAL A 3 32.10 -1.29 23.88
N ASN A 4 32.59 -0.17 24.41
CA ASN A 4 31.85 1.08 24.52
C ASN A 4 32.60 2.18 23.77
N ILE A 5 31.98 2.73 22.72
CA ILE A 5 32.46 3.91 22.01
C ILE A 5 31.55 5.06 22.36
N ASN A 6 32.11 6.13 22.90
CA ASN A 6 31.38 7.35 23.21
C ASN A 6 32.14 8.53 22.63
N VAL A 7 31.63 9.05 21.50
CA VAL A 7 32.24 10.17 20.80
C VAL A 7 31.17 11.23 20.49
N THR A 8 31.58 12.49 20.42
CA THR A 8 30.67 13.59 20.09
C THR A 8 30.51 13.78 18.58
N GLY A 9 31.51 13.37 17.80
CA GLY A 9 31.55 13.47 16.34
C GLY A 9 31.11 12.18 15.64
N ALA A 10 31.59 11.99 14.42
CA ALA A 10 31.25 10.82 13.60
C ALA A 10 32.08 9.59 13.97
N VAL A 11 31.47 8.41 13.84
CA VAL A 11 32.14 7.10 13.79
C VAL A 11 31.97 6.56 12.37
N ASP A 12 33.06 6.35 11.65
CA ASP A 12 33.06 5.75 10.31
C ASP A 12 33.93 4.49 10.31
N ILE A 13 33.33 3.35 9.98
CA ILE A 13 33.99 2.05 9.92
C ILE A 13 33.76 1.48 8.52
N ALA A 14 34.84 1.21 7.80
CA ALA A 14 34.77 0.84 6.39
C ALA A 14 35.76 -0.26 6.01
N GLY A 15 35.36 -1.04 5.00
CA GLY A 15 36.23 -1.91 4.24
C GLY A 15 36.34 -3.34 4.77
N ASN A 16 37.00 -4.17 3.97
CA ASN A 16 37.43 -5.51 4.31
C ASN A 16 38.80 -5.80 3.66
N ARG A 17 39.47 -6.85 4.12
CA ARG A 17 40.66 -7.42 3.47
C ARG A 17 40.37 -8.86 3.07
N GLY A 18 40.04 -9.06 1.80
CA GLY A 18 39.59 -10.36 1.31
C GLY A 18 38.29 -10.76 2.01
N THR A 19 38.29 -11.89 2.73
CA THR A 19 37.13 -12.37 3.50
C THR A 19 37.07 -11.81 4.93
N THR A 20 38.06 -11.01 5.35
CA THR A 20 38.15 -10.49 6.72
C THR A 20 37.59 -9.06 6.78
N PRO A 21 36.43 -8.84 7.41
CA PRO A 21 35.84 -7.51 7.51
C PRO A 21 36.59 -6.62 8.50
N SER A 22 36.69 -5.31 8.21
CA SER A 22 36.96 -4.31 9.25
C SER A 22 35.78 -4.25 10.20
N GLY A 23 36.00 -4.00 11.49
CA GLY A 23 34.87 -4.00 12.42
C GLY A 23 35.19 -3.96 13.89
N ILE A 24 34.13 -4.03 14.68
CA ILE A 24 34.17 -4.23 16.13
C ILE A 24 33.63 -5.62 16.42
N PHE A 25 34.42 -6.42 17.13
CA PHE A 25 34.12 -7.82 17.39
C PHE A 25 34.12 -8.09 18.90
N SER A 26 33.01 -8.63 19.39
CA SER A 26 32.80 -8.97 20.80
C SER A 26 32.08 -10.33 20.94
N PHE A 27 32.40 -11.25 20.04
CA PHE A 27 31.75 -12.56 19.93
C PHE A 27 32.27 -13.59 20.95
N VAL A 28 31.45 -14.62 21.20
CA VAL A 28 31.85 -15.82 21.95
C VAL A 28 32.48 -16.82 20.98
N GLY A 29 33.69 -17.30 21.28
CA GLY A 29 34.35 -18.36 20.51
C GLY A 29 33.84 -19.76 20.89
N ALA A 30 34.64 -20.79 20.63
CA ALA A 30 34.26 -22.19 20.87
C ALA A 30 34.05 -22.58 22.34
N ARG A 31 34.49 -21.75 23.30
CA ARG A 31 34.35 -22.03 24.74
C ARG A 31 33.05 -21.44 25.28
N PRO A 32 32.42 -22.07 26.27
CA PRO A 32 31.23 -21.52 26.88
C PRO A 32 31.45 -20.10 27.43
N GLY A 33 30.51 -19.19 27.15
CA GLY A 33 30.58 -17.80 27.61
C GLY A 33 29.44 -16.94 27.07
N THR A 34 29.25 -15.75 27.64
CA THR A 34 28.31 -14.75 27.13
C THR A 34 29.02 -13.72 26.28
N GLY A 35 28.41 -13.35 25.14
CA GLY A 35 28.93 -12.34 24.24
C GLY A 35 29.00 -10.99 24.95
N GLY A 36 30.05 -10.22 24.66
CA GLY A 36 30.11 -8.85 25.18
C GLY A 36 29.25 -7.94 24.33
N ASN A 37 28.63 -6.94 24.95
CA ASN A 37 27.81 -5.96 24.24
C ASN A 37 28.68 -4.95 23.50
N ILE A 38 28.18 -4.44 22.38
CA ILE A 38 28.76 -3.32 21.63
C ILE A 38 27.83 -2.11 21.80
N THR A 39 28.32 -1.02 22.36
CA THR A 39 27.57 0.24 22.50
C THR A 39 28.31 1.37 21.79
N ILE A 40 27.63 2.06 20.89
CA ILE A 40 28.15 3.22 20.16
C ILE A 40 27.24 4.42 20.41
N ASN A 41 27.80 5.46 21.01
CA ASN A 41 27.20 6.79 21.12
C ASN A 41 28.00 7.76 20.25
N SER A 42 27.34 8.44 19.31
CA SER A 42 27.98 9.29 18.31
C SER A 42 27.13 10.49 17.89
N GLY A 43 27.72 11.46 17.20
CA GLY A 43 26.96 12.41 16.39
C GLY A 43 26.31 11.72 15.19
N SER A 44 27.11 11.00 14.42
CA SER A 44 26.69 10.18 13.28
C SER A 44 27.48 8.86 13.25
N PHE A 45 26.85 7.79 12.76
CA PHE A 45 27.47 6.48 12.59
C PHE A 45 27.36 6.00 11.14
N SER A 46 28.48 5.55 10.58
CA SER A 46 28.62 5.00 9.23
C SER A 46 29.31 3.63 9.29
N LEU A 47 28.70 2.63 8.67
CA LEU A 47 29.27 1.29 8.49
C LEU A 47 29.14 0.86 7.03
N ARG A 48 30.26 0.66 6.33
CA ARG A 48 30.23 0.47 4.87
C ARG A 48 31.28 -0.49 4.33
N ASP A 49 31.14 -0.84 3.05
CA ASP A 49 32.15 -1.55 2.25
C ASP A 49 32.54 -2.92 2.87
N GLY A 50 31.54 -3.68 3.32
CA GLY A 50 31.74 -5.01 3.92
C GLY A 50 32.19 -5.00 5.38
N ALA A 51 32.22 -3.85 6.05
CA ALA A 51 32.53 -3.76 7.47
C ALA A 51 31.46 -4.42 8.37
N ARG A 52 31.83 -4.74 9.62
CA ARG A 52 30.92 -5.41 10.58
C ARG A 52 30.95 -4.84 12.01
N LEU A 53 29.79 -4.84 12.64
CA LEU A 53 29.68 -4.89 14.11
C LEU A 53 29.18 -6.28 14.48
N ASP A 54 29.93 -7.02 15.30
CA ASP A 54 29.63 -8.42 15.56
C ASP A 54 29.74 -8.78 17.05
N ALA A 55 28.59 -9.03 17.66
CA ALA A 55 28.46 -9.51 19.04
C ALA A 55 27.91 -10.95 19.11
N SER A 56 28.08 -11.73 18.05
CA SER A 56 27.50 -13.07 17.88
C SER A 56 28.08 -14.12 18.85
N THR A 57 27.50 -15.32 18.87
CA THR A 57 28.04 -16.50 19.56
C THR A 57 28.29 -17.63 18.58
N LEU A 58 29.50 -18.20 18.60
CA LEU A 58 29.93 -19.35 17.80
C LEU A 58 29.98 -20.65 18.62
N GLY A 59 29.62 -20.59 19.90
CA GLY A 59 29.79 -21.69 20.86
C GLY A 59 28.60 -21.81 21.79
N GLN A 60 28.85 -22.13 23.06
CA GLN A 60 27.79 -22.25 24.07
C GLN A 60 27.65 -20.95 24.86
N GLY A 61 26.45 -20.37 24.87
CA GLY A 61 26.08 -19.16 25.59
C GLY A 61 25.58 -18.05 24.68
N ASN A 62 24.96 -17.03 25.28
CA ASN A 62 24.18 -16.03 24.57
C ASN A 62 25.07 -15.06 23.77
N ALA A 63 24.57 -14.57 22.63
CA ALA A 63 25.16 -13.44 21.93
C ALA A 63 25.01 -12.15 22.76
N GLY A 64 25.89 -11.18 22.51
CA GLY A 64 25.87 -9.85 23.14
C GLY A 64 24.98 -8.88 22.36
N ASN A 65 24.41 -7.89 23.04
CA ASN A 65 23.58 -6.88 22.40
C ASN A 65 24.41 -5.85 21.62
N VAL A 66 23.81 -5.26 20.58
CA VAL A 66 24.40 -4.12 19.86
C VAL A 66 23.49 -2.91 19.99
N THR A 67 24.02 -1.81 20.49
CA THR A 67 23.31 -0.53 20.62
C THR A 67 24.05 0.53 19.83
N VAL A 68 23.37 1.18 18.89
CA VAL A 68 23.93 2.29 18.10
C VAL A 68 23.01 3.49 18.22
N TRP A 69 23.45 4.47 18.99
CA TRP A 69 22.77 5.75 19.17
C TRP A 69 23.59 6.87 18.53
N ALA A 70 23.05 7.42 17.46
CA ALA A 70 23.56 8.61 16.80
C ALA A 70 22.55 9.75 16.97
N ARG A 71 23.02 11.00 17.05
CA ARG A 71 22.10 12.14 17.06
C ARG A 71 21.46 12.35 15.69
N ASP A 72 22.27 12.27 14.63
CA ASP A 72 21.86 12.66 13.29
C ASP A 72 21.52 11.42 12.45
N THR A 73 22.51 10.61 12.10
CA THR A 73 22.33 9.52 11.13
C THR A 73 23.00 8.22 11.58
N VAL A 74 22.33 7.09 11.33
CA VAL A 74 22.91 5.74 11.23
C VAL A 74 22.81 5.31 9.77
N SER A 75 23.96 5.19 9.10
CA SER A 75 24.05 4.77 7.69
C SER A 75 24.81 3.45 7.60
N VAL A 76 24.19 2.45 6.99
CA VAL A 76 24.79 1.14 6.73
C VAL A 76 24.68 0.86 5.23
N ALA A 77 25.81 0.59 4.57
CA ALA A 77 25.87 0.37 3.11
C ALA A 77 26.72 -0.86 2.78
N GLY A 78 26.10 -1.93 2.27
CA GLY A 78 26.81 -3.18 1.95
C GLY A 78 27.59 -3.77 3.14
N ALA A 79 27.04 -3.63 4.34
CA ALA A 79 27.69 -3.98 5.61
C ALA A 79 26.71 -4.62 6.61
N GLU A 80 27.22 -5.18 7.71
CA GLU A 80 26.39 -5.97 8.64
C GLU A 80 26.55 -5.57 10.12
N ILE A 81 25.43 -5.45 10.82
CA ILE A 81 25.36 -5.40 12.29
C ILE A 81 24.74 -6.71 12.77
N ARG A 82 25.48 -7.48 13.58
CA ARG A 82 25.16 -8.87 13.92
C ARG A 82 25.16 -9.10 15.43
N SER A 83 24.11 -9.76 15.89
CA SER A 83 24.01 -10.35 17.23
C SER A 83 23.40 -11.76 17.11
N LEU A 84 24.10 -12.60 16.35
CA LEU A 84 23.60 -13.89 15.86
C LEU A 84 24.02 -15.04 16.79
N VAL A 85 23.19 -16.07 16.91
CA VAL A 85 23.63 -17.41 17.33
C VAL A 85 23.98 -18.19 16.06
N GLU A 86 25.26 -18.39 15.80
CA GLU A 86 25.74 -18.99 14.55
C GLU A 86 25.36 -20.47 14.44
N ALA A 87 25.49 -21.05 13.24
CA ALA A 87 25.27 -22.48 13.03
C ALA A 87 26.09 -23.31 14.03
N GLU A 88 25.47 -24.38 14.56
CA GLU A 88 26.05 -25.28 15.59
C GLU A 88 26.27 -24.64 16.99
N ALA A 89 26.07 -23.33 17.15
CA ALA A 89 26.11 -22.67 18.45
C ALA A 89 24.82 -22.93 19.25
N VAL A 90 24.87 -22.74 20.58
CA VAL A 90 23.73 -22.90 21.48
C VAL A 90 23.64 -21.69 22.40
N GLY A 91 22.59 -20.88 22.29
CA GLY A 91 22.41 -19.68 23.08
C GLY A 91 21.22 -18.86 22.63
N LYS A 92 20.94 -17.75 23.32
CA LYS A 92 19.97 -16.75 22.85
C LYS A 92 20.67 -15.70 21.99
N GLY A 93 20.03 -15.28 20.89
CA GLY A 93 20.43 -14.11 20.12
C GLY A 93 20.33 -12.85 20.98
N GLY A 94 21.20 -11.89 20.73
CA GLY A 94 21.16 -10.60 21.42
C GLY A 94 20.35 -9.60 20.62
N ASN A 95 19.94 -8.53 21.29
CA ASN A 95 19.11 -7.49 20.68
C ASN A 95 19.97 -6.48 19.92
N ILE A 96 19.40 -5.90 18.87
CA ILE A 96 19.94 -4.74 18.17
C ILE A 96 19.01 -3.55 18.42
N ASP A 97 19.57 -2.47 18.95
CA ASP A 97 18.83 -1.24 19.28
C ASP A 97 19.46 -0.03 18.59
N ILE A 98 18.70 0.64 17.73
CA ILE A 98 19.15 1.76 16.90
C ILE A 98 18.32 3.01 17.19
N LYS A 99 19.01 4.13 17.40
CA LYS A 99 18.38 5.44 17.56
C LYS A 99 19.14 6.48 16.75
N ALA A 100 18.45 7.18 15.86
CA ALA A 100 18.97 8.29 15.07
C ALA A 100 17.82 9.07 14.44
N ALA A 101 18.04 10.33 14.06
CA ALA A 101 17.05 11.06 13.28
C ALA A 101 16.82 10.43 11.89
N THR A 102 17.83 9.80 11.30
CA THR A 102 17.70 9.04 10.05
C THR A 102 18.45 7.71 10.14
N VAL A 103 17.78 6.63 9.75
CA VAL A 103 18.34 5.28 9.63
C VAL A 103 18.27 4.86 8.17
N SER A 104 19.42 4.56 7.56
CA SER A 104 19.53 4.19 6.16
C SER A 104 20.27 2.86 6.01
N LEU A 105 19.63 1.86 5.41
CA LEU A 105 20.24 0.57 5.08
C LEU A 105 20.15 0.34 3.57
N ILE A 106 21.30 0.36 2.89
CA ILE A 106 21.37 0.27 1.42
C ILE A 106 22.37 -0.79 0.95
N ASP A 107 22.31 -1.15 -0.33
CA ASP A 107 23.28 -2.01 -1.02
C ASP A 107 23.52 -3.38 -0.35
N GLY A 108 22.46 -3.96 0.23
CA GLY A 108 22.51 -5.23 0.95
C GLY A 108 22.96 -5.11 2.40
N ALA A 109 22.79 -3.93 3.01
CA ALA A 109 23.06 -3.71 4.42
C ALA A 109 22.08 -4.44 5.35
N ARG A 110 22.57 -5.11 6.40
CA ARG A 110 21.74 -5.97 7.25
C ARG A 110 21.92 -5.71 8.74
N LEU A 111 20.81 -5.57 9.46
CA LEU A 111 20.76 -5.65 10.93
C LEU A 111 20.14 -6.99 11.31
N THR A 112 20.94 -7.86 11.93
CA THR A 112 20.59 -9.28 12.13
C THR A 112 20.72 -9.68 13.60
N ALA A 113 19.59 -9.89 14.27
CA ALA A 113 19.46 -10.43 15.63
C ALA A 113 18.91 -11.87 15.59
N SER A 114 19.46 -12.71 14.71
CA SER A 114 18.91 -14.04 14.39
C SER A 114 19.49 -15.19 15.22
N THR A 115 18.93 -16.39 15.04
CA THR A 115 19.54 -17.65 15.50
C THR A 115 19.56 -18.68 14.37
N ASP A 116 20.77 -19.03 13.91
CA ASP A 116 21.03 -20.11 12.98
C ASP A 116 21.33 -21.44 13.70
N GLY A 117 21.87 -21.36 14.92
CA GLY A 117 22.09 -22.49 15.84
C GLY A 117 20.87 -22.85 16.70
N GLN A 118 21.06 -23.26 17.95
CA GLN A 118 19.97 -23.57 18.89
C GLN A 118 19.68 -22.42 19.85
N GLY A 119 18.41 -22.06 19.98
CA GLY A 119 17.89 -21.08 20.94
C GLY A 119 17.10 -19.95 20.28
N ASN A 120 16.54 -19.06 21.08
CA ASN A 120 15.66 -18.00 20.58
C ASN A 120 16.47 -16.86 19.95
N ALA A 121 15.94 -16.24 18.90
CA ALA A 121 16.49 -15.03 18.30
C ALA A 121 16.31 -13.81 19.22
N GLY A 122 17.07 -12.75 18.94
CA GLY A 122 16.94 -11.46 19.60
C GLY A 122 16.01 -10.52 18.83
N ASN A 123 15.72 -9.38 19.44
CA ASN A 123 14.86 -8.36 18.85
C ASN A 123 15.67 -7.33 18.06
N VAL A 124 15.04 -6.68 17.08
CA VAL A 124 15.59 -5.49 16.42
C VAL A 124 14.62 -4.32 16.65
N ILE A 125 15.13 -3.24 17.20
CA ILE A 125 14.34 -2.07 17.59
C ILE A 125 14.95 -0.83 16.94
N ILE A 126 14.12 -0.09 16.20
CA ILE A 126 14.42 1.27 15.73
C ILE A 126 13.57 2.26 16.52
N GLN A 127 14.22 3.21 17.21
CA GLN A 127 13.57 4.16 18.12
C GLN A 127 13.46 5.55 17.51
N ASP A 128 12.23 6.05 17.43
CA ASP A 128 11.85 7.45 17.19
C ASP A 128 12.62 8.14 16.05
N ALA A 129 12.87 7.41 14.97
CA ALA A 129 13.53 7.99 13.79
C ALA A 129 12.57 8.95 13.08
N ARG A 130 13.07 9.99 12.41
CA ARG A 130 12.23 10.75 11.47
C ARG A 130 12.01 9.96 10.19
N LEU A 131 13.05 9.24 9.75
CA LEU A 131 13.03 8.42 8.54
C LEU A 131 13.79 7.11 8.77
N VAL A 132 13.17 6.00 8.38
CA VAL A 132 13.82 4.71 8.16
C VAL A 132 13.72 4.40 6.66
N PHE A 133 14.88 4.31 6.01
CA PHE A 133 14.99 4.09 4.58
C PHE A 133 15.76 2.79 4.31
N LEU A 134 15.07 1.81 3.74
CA LEU A 134 15.63 0.51 3.37
C LEU A 134 15.56 0.36 1.85
N ASP A 135 16.71 0.17 1.21
CA ASP A 135 16.79 0.20 -0.25
C ASP A 135 17.72 -0.88 -0.81
N GLY A 136 17.25 -1.55 -1.85
CA GLY A 136 18.11 -2.40 -2.68
C GLY A 136 18.48 -3.75 -2.07
N GLN A 137 19.39 -4.40 -2.79
CA GLN A 137 20.00 -5.68 -2.44
C GLN A 137 21.50 -5.61 -2.79
N SER A 138 22.32 -6.49 -2.23
CA SER A 138 23.71 -6.67 -2.67
C SER A 138 23.78 -7.26 -4.07
N GLN A 139 24.95 -7.20 -4.70
CA GLN A 139 25.23 -7.89 -5.98
C GLN A 139 24.95 -9.40 -5.94
N GLY A 140 25.03 -10.01 -4.75
CA GLY A 140 24.71 -11.42 -4.53
C GLY A 140 23.22 -11.69 -4.25
N GLY A 141 22.35 -10.69 -4.40
CA GLY A 141 20.91 -10.78 -4.16
C GLY A 141 20.52 -10.78 -2.68
N SER A 142 21.43 -10.46 -1.75
CA SER A 142 21.07 -10.34 -0.33
C SER A 142 20.34 -9.02 -0.08
N PRO A 143 19.11 -9.03 0.44
CA PRO A 143 18.34 -7.81 0.63
C PRO A 143 18.94 -6.90 1.71
N SER A 144 18.82 -5.59 1.50
CA SER A 144 18.97 -4.63 2.61
C SER A 144 17.82 -4.83 3.59
N GLY A 145 18.06 -4.77 4.90
CA GLY A 145 16.95 -4.97 5.82
C GLY A 145 17.22 -5.20 7.30
N LEU A 146 16.11 -5.40 8.00
CA LEU A 146 16.03 -5.74 9.42
C LEU A 146 15.59 -7.20 9.58
N PHE A 147 16.33 -7.97 10.39
CA PHE A 147 16.12 -9.42 10.52
C PHE A 147 16.17 -9.86 11.98
N ALA A 148 15.07 -10.47 12.46
CA ALA A 148 14.94 -11.08 13.81
C ALA A 148 14.55 -12.56 13.71
N ARG A 149 15.15 -13.27 12.74
CA ARG A 149 14.72 -14.60 12.28
C ARG A 149 15.34 -15.77 13.05
N THR A 150 14.75 -16.96 12.94
CA THR A 150 15.33 -18.22 13.45
C THR A 150 15.34 -19.29 12.35
N MET A 151 16.43 -20.06 12.25
CA MET A 151 16.56 -21.20 11.32
C MET A 151 16.33 -22.56 12.00
N SER A 152 16.09 -22.58 13.31
CA SER A 152 16.08 -23.79 14.15
C SER A 152 14.83 -23.87 15.03
N SER A 153 14.84 -24.71 16.06
CA SER A 153 13.69 -24.93 16.95
C SER A 153 13.39 -23.78 17.93
N GLY A 154 14.27 -22.77 18.04
CA GLY A 154 14.01 -21.60 18.89
C GLY A 154 13.05 -20.61 18.24
N ASN A 155 12.42 -19.77 19.05
CA ASN A 155 11.48 -18.75 18.58
C ASN A 155 12.21 -17.57 17.92
N ALA A 156 11.62 -16.98 16.89
CA ALA A 156 12.08 -15.71 16.31
C ALA A 156 11.78 -14.54 17.26
N GLY A 157 12.47 -13.42 17.02
CA GLY A 157 12.39 -12.21 17.84
C GLY A 157 11.44 -11.17 17.26
N GLU A 158 11.18 -10.14 18.06
CA GLU A 158 10.30 -9.02 17.70
C GLU A 158 11.05 -7.99 16.85
N LEU A 159 10.35 -7.44 15.85
CA LEU A 159 10.78 -6.27 15.09
C LEU A 159 9.89 -5.08 15.43
N ILE A 160 10.49 -4.01 15.96
CA ILE A 160 9.76 -2.79 16.31
C ILE A 160 10.38 -1.61 15.57
N VAL A 161 9.57 -0.94 14.76
CA VAL A 161 9.96 0.27 14.02
C VAL A 161 9.06 1.42 14.45
N ASN A 162 9.61 2.36 15.20
CA ASN A 162 8.97 3.63 15.53
C ASN A 162 9.65 4.73 14.71
N THR A 163 8.89 5.37 13.83
CA THR A 163 9.44 6.38 12.91
C THR A 163 8.42 7.45 12.53
N GLY A 164 8.84 8.54 11.90
CA GLY A 164 7.95 9.41 11.14
C GLY A 164 7.52 8.72 9.85
N GLN A 165 8.51 8.29 9.06
CA GLN A 165 8.30 7.59 7.80
C GLN A 165 9.12 6.30 7.72
N LEU A 166 8.51 5.22 7.21
CA LEU A 166 9.18 3.99 6.81
C LEU A 166 9.06 3.82 5.29
N ILE A 167 10.20 3.66 4.61
CA ILE A 167 10.27 3.35 3.17
C ILE A 167 11.04 2.05 3.00
N VAL A 168 10.42 1.07 2.31
CA VAL A 168 11.04 -0.20 1.94
C VAL A 168 10.90 -0.38 0.43
N GLN A 169 12.02 -0.33 -0.28
CA GLN A 169 12.01 -0.28 -1.74
C GLN A 169 13.12 -1.10 -2.41
N ASN A 170 12.95 -1.33 -3.71
CA ASN A 170 13.91 -2.00 -4.60
C ASN A 170 14.45 -3.35 -4.09
N GLY A 171 13.61 -4.16 -3.44
CA GLY A 171 13.99 -5.49 -2.95
C GLY A 171 14.43 -5.55 -1.48
N ALA A 172 14.37 -4.43 -0.75
CA ALA A 172 14.64 -4.39 0.68
C ALA A 172 13.57 -5.11 1.52
N GLN A 173 13.93 -5.52 2.74
CA GLN A 173 13.08 -6.40 3.56
C GLN A 173 13.09 -6.04 5.06
N VAL A 174 11.96 -6.28 5.72
CA VAL A 174 11.83 -6.31 7.18
C VAL A 174 11.17 -7.65 7.54
N SER A 175 11.91 -8.51 8.26
CA SER A 175 11.53 -9.92 8.40
C SER A 175 11.79 -10.52 9.79
N ALA A 176 10.74 -11.09 10.38
CA ALA A 176 10.74 -11.83 11.66
C ALA A 176 10.47 -13.35 11.47
N ASP A 177 10.82 -13.88 10.30
CA ASP A 177 10.50 -15.25 9.88
C ASP A 177 11.07 -16.35 10.81
N THR A 178 10.40 -17.49 10.83
CA THR A 178 10.92 -18.76 11.40
C THR A 178 10.98 -19.84 10.32
N PHE A 179 12.14 -20.49 10.20
CA PHE A 179 12.36 -21.61 9.27
C PHE A 179 12.47 -22.96 9.98
N GLY A 180 12.35 -22.98 11.31
CA GLY A 180 12.34 -24.21 12.12
C GLY A 180 11.03 -24.42 12.88
N ALA A 181 11.06 -25.20 13.97
CA ALA A 181 9.86 -25.58 14.72
C ALA A 181 9.41 -24.53 15.76
N GLY A 182 10.20 -23.48 16.00
CA GLY A 182 9.86 -22.40 16.91
C GLY A 182 8.82 -21.43 16.31
N ARG A 183 8.16 -20.65 17.17
CA ARG A 183 7.21 -19.61 16.75
C ARG A 183 7.91 -18.50 15.96
N ALA A 184 7.23 -17.92 14.96
CA ALA A 184 7.71 -16.68 14.34
C ALA A 184 7.57 -15.51 15.32
N GLY A 185 8.35 -14.46 15.08
CA GLY A 185 8.25 -13.22 15.82
C GLY A 185 7.11 -12.34 15.32
N SER A 186 6.86 -11.23 16.01
CA SER A 186 5.89 -10.22 15.58
C SER A 186 6.60 -8.99 15.00
N LEU A 187 5.91 -8.27 14.11
CA LEU A 187 6.37 -7.01 13.51
C LEU A 187 5.40 -5.89 13.87
N ARG A 188 5.90 -4.87 14.56
CA ARG A 188 5.14 -3.66 14.86
C ARG A 188 5.79 -2.45 14.19
N VAL A 189 5.04 -1.83 13.29
CA VAL A 189 5.42 -0.56 12.65
C VAL A 189 4.49 0.53 13.14
N ASN A 190 5.04 1.56 13.78
CA ASN A 190 4.33 2.78 14.11
C ASN A 190 5.02 3.93 13.36
N ALA A 191 4.37 4.41 12.31
CA ALA A 191 4.82 5.58 11.56
C ALA A 191 3.90 6.76 11.86
N THR A 192 4.43 7.93 12.21
CA THR A 192 3.56 9.10 12.44
C THR A 192 3.08 9.76 11.17
N ASP A 193 3.71 9.46 10.02
CA ASP A 193 3.42 10.11 8.75
C ASP A 193 3.00 9.09 7.67
N ALA A 194 3.87 8.12 7.34
CA ALA A 194 3.60 7.15 6.29
C ALA A 194 4.44 5.87 6.36
N VAL A 195 3.89 4.79 5.82
CA VAL A 195 4.60 3.55 5.45
C VAL A 195 4.46 3.34 3.95
N THR A 196 5.59 3.18 3.25
CA THR A 196 5.64 2.88 1.82
C THR A 196 6.41 1.58 1.59
N VAL A 197 5.78 0.65 0.87
CA VAL A 197 6.40 -0.61 0.40
C VAL A 197 6.26 -0.65 -1.10
N GLU A 198 7.36 -0.49 -1.82
CA GLU A 198 7.32 -0.34 -3.28
C GLU A 198 8.41 -1.13 -4.02
N GLY A 199 8.07 -1.60 -5.21
CA GLY A 199 8.99 -2.37 -6.05
C GLY A 199 8.97 -3.87 -5.79
N ASN A 200 9.26 -4.63 -6.84
CA ASN A 200 9.35 -6.08 -6.78
C ASN A 200 10.34 -6.56 -5.71
N ASN A 201 9.96 -7.60 -4.99
CA ASN A 201 10.72 -8.18 -3.87
C ASN A 201 10.89 -7.31 -2.63
N SER A 202 10.33 -6.09 -2.61
CA SER A 202 10.25 -5.28 -1.39
C SER A 202 9.19 -5.85 -0.45
N ARG A 203 9.58 -6.19 0.78
CA ARG A 203 8.71 -6.95 1.69
C ARG A 203 8.71 -6.40 3.11
N LEU A 204 7.51 -6.31 3.68
CA LEU A 204 7.28 -6.42 5.12
C LEU A 204 6.67 -7.79 5.36
N ASN A 205 7.45 -8.76 5.84
CA ASN A 205 6.98 -10.14 5.97
C ASN A 205 7.33 -10.77 7.32
N PHE A 206 6.56 -11.80 7.67
CA PHE A 206 6.71 -12.57 8.91
C PHE A 206 6.26 -14.00 8.67
N ASP A 207 6.93 -14.64 7.72
CA ASP A 207 6.55 -15.95 7.23
C ASP A 207 7.06 -17.03 8.19
N THR A 208 6.19 -17.98 8.59
CA THR A 208 6.66 -19.29 9.06
C THR A 208 6.84 -20.15 7.81
N ALA A 209 8.10 -20.42 7.45
CA ALA A 209 8.49 -21.22 6.30
C ALA A 209 9.19 -22.50 6.76
N SER A 210 8.73 -23.07 7.87
CA SER A 210 9.25 -24.31 8.42
C SER A 210 9.11 -25.45 7.41
N GLN A 211 10.21 -26.15 7.13
CA GLN A 211 10.20 -27.41 6.37
C GLN A 211 9.88 -28.63 7.27
N SER A 212 9.77 -28.42 8.58
CA SER A 212 9.46 -29.49 9.54
C SER A 212 7.95 -29.66 9.70
N ALA A 213 7.47 -30.90 9.90
CA ALA A 213 6.04 -31.20 10.05
C ALA A 213 5.35 -30.47 11.22
N ASN A 214 6.13 -29.95 12.17
CA ASN A 214 5.67 -29.17 13.34
C ASN A 214 6.21 -27.73 13.23
N ALA A 215 5.58 -26.91 12.38
CA ALA A 215 5.87 -25.48 12.35
C ALA A 215 5.32 -24.80 13.61
N GLY A 216 6.07 -23.84 14.17
CA GLY A 216 5.55 -23.00 15.25
C GLY A 216 4.46 -22.03 14.76
N ASP A 217 3.68 -21.50 15.70
CA ASP A 217 2.68 -20.47 15.41
C ASP A 217 3.33 -19.20 14.82
N ALA A 218 2.63 -18.51 13.90
CA ALA A 218 3.03 -17.17 13.47
C ALA A 218 2.74 -16.12 14.56
N GLY A 219 3.57 -15.08 14.62
CA GLY A 219 3.28 -13.86 15.34
C GLY A 219 2.29 -12.95 14.59
N ASP A 220 2.11 -11.73 15.09
CA ASP A 220 1.24 -10.72 14.48
C ASP A 220 2.06 -9.67 13.71
N LEU A 221 1.48 -9.11 12.65
CA LEU A 221 1.97 -7.86 12.05
C LEU A 221 0.96 -6.77 12.29
N ARG A 222 1.44 -5.66 12.86
CA ARG A 222 0.63 -4.48 13.10
C ARG A 222 1.29 -3.24 12.51
N ILE A 223 0.56 -2.57 11.62
CA ILE A 223 0.95 -1.28 11.06
C ILE A 223 -0.04 -0.23 11.59
N ASN A 224 0.49 0.80 12.24
CA ASN A 224 -0.27 2.01 12.60
C ASN A 224 0.39 3.20 11.92
N THR A 225 -0.33 3.91 11.06
CA THR A 225 0.20 5.02 10.26
C THR A 225 -0.94 5.83 9.66
N PRO A 226 -0.86 7.15 9.49
CA PRO A 226 -1.88 7.88 8.73
C PRO A 226 -2.04 7.33 7.30
N ARG A 227 -0.94 6.90 6.67
CA ARG A 227 -0.94 6.41 5.28
C ARG A 227 -0.12 5.14 5.12
N LEU A 228 -0.73 4.11 4.54
CA LEU A 228 -0.07 2.90 4.06
C LEU A 228 -0.17 2.84 2.53
N MET A 229 0.97 2.77 1.85
CA MET A 229 1.06 2.65 0.39
C MET A 229 1.84 1.40 0.01
N VAL A 230 1.19 0.49 -0.72
CA VAL A 230 1.79 -0.76 -1.21
C VAL A 230 1.69 -0.77 -2.74
N ARG A 231 2.82 -0.62 -3.43
CA ARG A 231 2.84 -0.30 -4.86
C ARG A 231 3.90 -1.07 -5.66
N ASP A 232 3.72 -1.14 -6.97
CA ASP A 232 4.72 -1.62 -7.92
C ASP A 232 5.36 -3.00 -7.59
N GLY A 233 4.57 -3.94 -7.08
CA GLY A 233 5.00 -5.28 -6.67
C GLY A 233 5.42 -5.40 -5.20
N GLY A 234 5.28 -4.33 -4.42
CA GLY A 234 5.54 -4.31 -2.99
C GLY A 234 4.57 -5.22 -2.22
N ARG A 235 5.07 -5.93 -1.21
CA ARG A 235 4.27 -6.93 -0.50
C ARG A 235 4.31 -6.73 1.02
N VAL A 236 3.14 -6.72 1.65
CA VAL A 236 2.99 -6.91 3.10
C VAL A 236 2.35 -8.27 3.29
N SER A 237 3.01 -9.19 3.99
CA SER A 237 2.46 -10.54 4.09
C SER A 237 2.70 -11.25 5.41
N ALA A 238 1.68 -12.02 5.79
CA ALA A 238 1.71 -13.07 6.78
C ALA A 238 1.69 -14.41 6.06
N ARG A 239 2.53 -15.36 6.45
CA ARG A 239 2.39 -16.75 5.98
C ARG A 239 2.60 -17.72 7.12
N THR A 240 1.81 -18.78 7.16
CA THR A 240 2.18 -19.99 7.90
C THR A 240 2.34 -21.22 7.03
N SER A 241 3.33 -22.04 7.36
CA SER A 241 3.51 -23.39 6.84
C SER A 241 3.06 -24.48 7.84
N ASN A 242 2.70 -25.65 7.33
CA ASN A 242 2.34 -26.86 8.07
C ASN A 242 1.27 -26.63 9.16
N THR A 243 1.49 -27.13 10.38
CA THR A 243 0.49 -27.22 11.46
C THR A 243 0.39 -26.01 12.38
N GLY A 244 1.28 -25.00 12.24
CA GLY A 244 1.32 -23.82 13.10
C GLY A 244 0.13 -22.88 12.86
N ARG A 245 -0.42 -22.28 13.92
CA ARG A 245 -1.54 -21.33 13.79
C ARG A 245 -1.04 -20.03 13.16
N ALA A 246 -1.79 -19.49 12.20
CA ALA A 246 -1.51 -18.18 11.66
C ALA A 246 -1.98 -17.08 12.62
N GLY A 247 -1.16 -16.04 12.80
CA GLY A 247 -1.49 -14.85 13.59
C GLY A 247 -2.43 -13.92 12.82
N THR A 248 -2.21 -12.62 12.96
CA THR A 248 -3.06 -11.58 12.36
C THR A 248 -2.21 -10.58 11.57
N LEU A 249 -2.73 -10.13 10.43
CA LEU A 249 -2.24 -8.94 9.75
C LEU A 249 -3.22 -7.79 10.02
N ALA A 250 -2.83 -6.85 10.87
CA ALA A 250 -3.65 -5.72 11.29
C ALA A 250 -3.09 -4.38 10.78
N VAL A 251 -3.92 -3.62 10.08
CA VAL A 251 -3.60 -2.27 9.60
C VAL A 251 -4.59 -1.27 10.19
N ASN A 252 -4.07 -0.22 10.81
CA ASN A 252 -4.83 0.95 11.23
C ASN A 252 -4.23 2.18 10.54
N ALA A 253 -5.01 2.83 9.68
CA ALA A 253 -4.59 4.02 8.94
C ALA A 253 -5.72 5.00 8.64
N ASP A 254 -5.42 6.18 8.10
CA ASP A 254 -6.46 7.04 7.52
C ASP A 254 -6.69 6.66 6.04
N LEU A 255 -5.60 6.28 5.35
CA LEU A 255 -5.61 5.79 3.97
C LEU A 255 -4.77 4.53 3.83
N VAL A 256 -5.37 3.48 3.25
CA VAL A 256 -4.66 2.31 2.72
C VAL A 256 -4.80 2.30 1.21
N GLU A 257 -3.67 2.35 0.51
CA GLU A 257 -3.63 2.24 -0.96
C GLU A 257 -2.79 1.03 -1.39
N VAL A 258 -3.40 0.15 -2.17
CA VAL A 258 -2.75 -0.98 -2.83
C VAL A 258 -2.86 -0.80 -4.34
N ASN A 259 -1.73 -0.65 -5.02
CA ASN A 259 -1.70 -0.27 -6.43
C ASN A 259 -0.71 -1.12 -7.24
N GLY A 260 -1.17 -1.70 -8.35
CA GLY A 260 -0.33 -2.43 -9.28
C GLY A 260 -0.34 -3.95 -9.06
N THR A 261 -0.10 -4.69 -10.14
CA THR A 261 -0.02 -6.16 -10.12
C THR A 261 1.11 -6.64 -9.22
N GLY A 262 0.82 -7.65 -8.38
CA GLY A 262 1.78 -8.19 -7.41
C GLY A 262 1.88 -7.38 -6.13
N SER A 263 1.29 -6.18 -6.09
CA SER A 263 1.17 -5.39 -4.87
C SER A 263 0.03 -5.89 -4.01
N GLY A 264 0.25 -5.98 -2.70
CA GLY A 264 -0.84 -6.36 -1.82
C GLY A 264 -0.53 -6.65 -0.37
N LEU A 265 -1.64 -6.80 0.36
CA LEU A 265 -1.67 -7.38 1.70
C LEU A 265 -2.08 -8.85 1.56
N PHE A 266 -1.18 -9.76 1.91
CA PHE A 266 -1.42 -11.19 1.70
C PHE A 266 -1.33 -11.95 3.01
N PHE A 267 -2.28 -12.83 3.24
CA PHE A 267 -2.29 -13.71 4.39
C PHE A 267 -2.42 -15.14 3.90
N ASP A 268 -1.36 -15.93 3.98
CA ASP A 268 -1.32 -17.31 3.48
C ASP A 268 -1.32 -18.27 4.69
N SER A 269 -2.37 -19.07 4.90
CA SER A 269 -2.39 -20.11 5.92
C SER A 269 -2.47 -21.51 5.31
N SER A 270 -1.48 -22.36 5.61
CA SER A 270 -1.54 -23.78 5.22
C SER A 270 -2.02 -24.70 6.36
N SER A 271 -2.48 -24.11 7.47
CA SER A 271 -2.73 -24.84 8.71
C SER A 271 -4.09 -25.55 8.76
N SER A 272 -4.18 -26.57 9.62
CA SER A 272 -5.45 -27.12 10.10
C SER A 272 -6.06 -26.29 11.25
N GLY A 273 -5.35 -25.27 11.74
CA GLY A 273 -5.80 -24.35 12.79
C GLY A 273 -6.62 -23.18 12.25
N ASN A 274 -7.37 -22.53 13.13
CA ASN A 274 -8.16 -21.33 12.79
C ASN A 274 -7.24 -20.12 12.74
N ALA A 275 -6.93 -19.64 11.54
CA ALA A 275 -6.28 -18.35 11.35
C ALA A 275 -7.23 -17.19 11.67
N GLN A 276 -6.70 -16.02 12.06
CA GLN A 276 -7.51 -14.81 12.19
C GLN A 276 -7.70 -14.12 10.84
N GLY A 277 -6.64 -14.02 10.04
CA GLY A 277 -6.65 -13.40 8.71
C GLY A 277 -6.21 -11.94 8.73
N ILE A 278 -6.90 -11.10 7.97
CA ILE A 278 -6.55 -9.68 7.76
C ILE A 278 -7.61 -8.80 8.41
N ARG A 279 -7.16 -7.80 9.18
CA ARG A 279 -8.01 -6.73 9.73
C ARG A 279 -7.52 -5.37 9.26
N ILE A 280 -8.39 -4.58 8.62
CA ILE A 280 -8.10 -3.22 8.17
C ILE A 280 -9.10 -2.26 8.81
N GLU A 281 -8.59 -1.26 9.50
CA GLU A 281 -9.35 -0.11 9.99
C GLU A 281 -8.80 1.12 9.27
N THR A 282 -9.59 1.74 8.39
CA THR A 282 -9.12 2.86 7.58
C THR A 282 -10.20 3.88 7.25
N GLY A 283 -9.89 5.17 7.12
CA GLY A 283 -10.86 6.10 6.55
C GLY A 283 -11.20 5.72 5.10
N GLN A 284 -10.18 5.46 4.30
CA GLN A 284 -10.34 5.05 2.91
C GLN A 284 -9.48 3.83 2.57
N LEU A 285 -10.08 2.84 1.89
CA LEU A 285 -9.36 1.72 1.28
C LEU A 285 -9.42 1.85 -0.25
N VAL A 286 -8.27 1.99 -0.91
CA VAL A 286 -8.16 2.06 -2.36
C VAL A 286 -7.34 0.89 -2.86
N ILE A 287 -7.93 0.06 -3.72
CA ILE A 287 -7.25 -1.08 -4.35
C ILE A 287 -7.42 -0.95 -5.85
N GLN A 288 -6.31 -0.84 -6.57
CA GLN A 288 -6.36 -0.53 -7.99
C GLN A 288 -5.26 -1.15 -8.84
N ASN A 289 -5.52 -1.22 -10.14
CA ASN A 289 -4.56 -1.65 -11.17
C ASN A 289 -3.97 -3.04 -10.90
N GLY A 290 -4.80 -4.01 -10.50
CA GLY A 290 -4.34 -5.37 -10.15
C GLY A 290 -3.83 -5.54 -8.71
N GLY A 291 -3.95 -4.51 -7.87
CA GLY A 291 -3.68 -4.57 -6.44
C GLY A 291 -4.62 -5.54 -5.72
N GLN A 292 -4.14 -6.16 -4.63
CA GLN A 292 -4.86 -7.23 -3.94
C GLN A 292 -4.79 -7.11 -2.42
N VAL A 293 -5.89 -7.44 -1.75
CA VAL A 293 -5.90 -7.83 -0.34
C VAL A 293 -6.52 -9.21 -0.27
N THR A 294 -5.71 -10.19 0.14
CA THR A 294 -6.05 -11.60 -0.06
C THR A 294 -5.73 -12.43 1.17
N VAL A 295 -6.68 -13.26 1.57
CA VAL A 295 -6.50 -14.34 2.55
C VAL A 295 -6.57 -15.68 1.81
N ASN A 296 -5.50 -16.47 1.83
CA ASN A 296 -5.42 -17.77 1.18
C ASN A 296 -5.35 -18.90 2.22
N GLY A 297 -6.17 -19.93 2.04
CA GLY A 297 -6.09 -21.20 2.78
C GLY A 297 -5.75 -22.36 1.86
N THR A 298 -4.58 -22.96 2.03
CA THR A 298 -4.17 -24.15 1.25
C THR A 298 -4.34 -25.46 2.02
N GLY A 299 -4.59 -25.38 3.33
CA GLY A 299 -4.89 -26.53 4.19
C GLY A 299 -6.39 -26.89 4.25
N SER A 300 -6.73 -27.92 5.02
CA SER A 300 -8.12 -28.29 5.32
C SER A 300 -8.75 -27.46 6.46
N GLY A 301 -7.98 -26.58 7.11
CA GLY A 301 -8.45 -25.67 8.16
C GLY A 301 -9.14 -24.42 7.60
N ASN A 302 -9.67 -23.57 8.49
CA ASN A 302 -10.25 -22.29 8.11
C ASN A 302 -9.12 -21.30 7.71
N PRO A 303 -9.11 -20.73 6.48
CA PRO A 303 -8.11 -19.77 6.00
C PRO A 303 -7.96 -18.51 6.86
N GLY A 304 -8.97 -18.20 7.68
CA GLY A 304 -9.14 -16.92 8.36
C GLY A 304 -10.12 -16.01 7.62
N ASP A 305 -10.47 -14.90 8.26
CA ASP A 305 -11.42 -13.93 7.72
C ASP A 305 -10.71 -12.66 7.24
N LEU A 306 -11.33 -11.97 6.29
CA LEU A 306 -10.95 -10.62 5.88
C LEU A 306 -11.97 -9.64 6.45
N GLU A 307 -11.56 -8.85 7.44
CA GLU A 307 -12.39 -7.82 8.06
C GLU A 307 -11.91 -6.42 7.69
N VAL A 308 -12.79 -5.61 7.11
CA VAL A 308 -12.51 -4.20 6.78
C VAL A 308 -13.55 -3.32 7.45
N THR A 309 -13.10 -2.33 8.21
CA THR A 309 -13.92 -1.21 8.70
C THR A 309 -13.41 0.06 8.05
N ALA A 310 -14.26 0.73 7.26
CA ALA A 310 -13.86 1.95 6.57
C ALA A 310 -14.97 2.99 6.36
N ASP A 311 -14.61 4.23 6.03
CA ASP A 311 -15.61 5.20 5.57
C ASP A 311 -15.98 4.91 4.12
N SER A 312 -14.98 4.60 3.27
CA SER A 312 -15.21 4.17 1.88
C SER A 312 -14.21 3.13 1.38
N ILE A 313 -14.67 2.32 0.42
CA ILE A 313 -13.85 1.34 -0.31
C ILE A 313 -13.96 1.61 -1.81
N LEU A 314 -12.81 1.76 -2.48
CA LEU A 314 -12.70 1.86 -3.94
C LEU A 314 -11.91 0.68 -4.49
N LEU A 315 -12.55 -0.12 -5.34
CA LEU A 315 -11.91 -1.15 -6.15
C LEU A 315 -11.97 -0.72 -7.62
N ASN A 316 -10.81 -0.58 -8.27
CA ASN A 316 -10.74 -0.04 -9.62
C ASN A 316 -9.72 -0.76 -10.50
N ASN A 317 -10.08 -1.13 -11.72
CA ASN A 317 -9.16 -1.72 -12.69
C ASN A 317 -8.48 -2.99 -12.14
N ASN A 318 -9.28 -4.06 -11.98
CA ASN A 318 -8.86 -5.35 -11.43
C ASN A 318 -8.37 -5.28 -9.98
N GLY A 319 -8.95 -4.38 -9.16
CA GLY A 319 -8.70 -4.34 -7.72
C GLY A 319 -9.47 -5.45 -6.99
N LYS A 320 -8.83 -6.15 -6.05
CA LYS A 320 -9.41 -7.35 -5.43
C LYS A 320 -9.37 -7.36 -3.91
N LEU A 321 -10.49 -7.76 -3.31
CA LEU A 321 -10.63 -8.21 -1.92
C LEU A 321 -11.03 -9.69 -1.94
N THR A 322 -10.13 -10.60 -1.58
CA THR A 322 -10.43 -12.04 -1.71
C THR A 322 -10.09 -12.85 -0.47
N THR A 323 -10.88 -13.89 -0.25
CA THR A 323 -10.57 -15.00 0.64
C THR A 323 -10.74 -16.30 -0.16
N GLU A 324 -9.67 -17.04 -0.40
CA GLU A 324 -9.66 -18.22 -1.27
C GLU A 324 -9.22 -19.48 -0.52
N THR A 325 -9.85 -20.62 -0.82
CA THR A 325 -9.42 -21.93 -0.30
C THR A 325 -9.28 -22.98 -1.39
N ALA A 326 -8.24 -23.82 -1.31
CA ALA A 326 -7.97 -24.86 -2.31
C ALA A 326 -8.77 -26.16 -2.11
N SER A 327 -9.07 -26.53 -0.85
CA SER A 327 -9.77 -27.79 -0.52
C SER A 327 -10.66 -27.73 0.74
N GLY A 328 -10.73 -26.58 1.42
CA GLY A 328 -11.51 -26.35 2.64
C GLY A 328 -12.70 -25.40 2.41
N ASN A 329 -13.51 -25.15 3.46
CA ASN A 329 -14.57 -24.13 3.41
C ASN A 329 -13.95 -22.74 3.18
N GLY A 330 -14.50 -21.94 2.27
CA GLY A 330 -14.03 -20.59 1.98
C GLY A 330 -14.01 -19.70 3.23
N GLY A 331 -13.03 -18.78 3.30
CA GLY A 331 -12.94 -17.77 4.36
C GLY A 331 -14.10 -16.77 4.26
N ASN A 332 -14.36 -16.01 5.34
CA ASN A 332 -15.40 -14.99 5.28
C ASN A 332 -14.81 -13.60 5.01
N ILE A 333 -15.52 -12.80 4.23
CA ILE A 333 -15.28 -11.38 4.06
C ILE A 333 -16.35 -10.62 4.84
N ARG A 334 -15.94 -9.74 5.74
CA ARG A 334 -16.83 -8.83 6.46
C ARG A 334 -16.41 -7.38 6.24
N LEU A 335 -17.29 -6.60 5.61
CA LEU A 335 -17.06 -5.19 5.31
C LEU A 335 -18.06 -4.33 6.09
N ARG A 336 -17.55 -3.43 6.94
CA ARG A 336 -18.34 -2.40 7.62
C ARG A 336 -17.95 -1.05 7.04
N VAL A 337 -18.86 -0.43 6.31
CA VAL A 337 -18.58 0.78 5.54
C VAL A 337 -19.57 1.88 5.87
N GLN A 338 -19.13 3.13 5.94
CA GLN A 338 -20.03 4.26 6.26
C GLN A 338 -20.74 4.79 5.00
N ASP A 339 -19.98 5.12 3.96
CA ASP A 339 -20.45 5.95 2.86
C ASP A 339 -20.66 5.19 1.55
N GLU A 340 -19.62 4.50 1.05
CA GLU A 340 -19.68 3.87 -0.27
C GLU A 340 -18.70 2.69 -0.43
N ILE A 341 -19.16 1.64 -1.14
CA ILE A 341 -18.28 0.70 -1.83
C ILE A 341 -18.45 0.92 -3.33
N ARG A 342 -17.38 1.35 -4.01
CA ARG A 342 -17.36 1.57 -5.46
C ARG A 342 -16.50 0.52 -6.15
N MET A 343 -17.07 -0.18 -7.12
CA MET A 343 -16.38 -1.20 -7.91
C MET A 343 -16.41 -0.85 -9.39
N ARG A 344 -15.23 -0.80 -10.02
CA ARG A 344 -15.03 -0.40 -11.41
C ARG A 344 -14.09 -1.36 -12.13
N TYR A 345 -14.33 -1.57 -13.42
CA TYR A 345 -13.43 -2.28 -14.36
C TYR A 345 -12.84 -3.60 -13.82
N GLN A 346 -13.61 -4.68 -13.86
CA GLN A 346 -13.17 -6.04 -13.51
C GLN A 346 -12.71 -6.20 -12.05
N SER A 347 -13.25 -5.40 -11.14
CA SER A 347 -12.92 -5.49 -9.71
C SER A 347 -13.73 -6.55 -8.99
N GLU A 348 -13.21 -7.08 -7.88
CA GLU A 348 -13.76 -8.30 -7.28
C GLU A 348 -13.74 -8.27 -5.74
N ILE A 349 -14.86 -8.65 -5.12
CA ILE A 349 -14.96 -9.02 -3.70
C ILE A 349 -15.37 -10.49 -3.69
N SER A 350 -14.47 -11.40 -3.30
CA SER A 350 -14.80 -12.83 -3.39
C SER A 350 -14.36 -13.69 -2.22
N ALA A 351 -15.31 -14.45 -1.68
CA ALA A 351 -15.11 -15.49 -0.68
C ALA A 351 -15.20 -16.91 -1.26
N SER A 352 -14.79 -17.10 -2.51
CA SER A 352 -15.04 -18.36 -3.22
C SER A 352 -14.09 -19.49 -2.79
N ALA A 353 -14.61 -20.71 -2.77
CA ALA A 353 -13.80 -21.91 -2.60
C ALA A 353 -13.47 -22.55 -3.95
N GLN A 354 -12.23 -23.00 -4.09
CA GLN A 354 -11.76 -23.80 -5.22
C GLN A 354 -11.94 -25.30 -4.90
N GLY A 355 -12.12 -26.13 -5.95
CA GLY A 355 -12.23 -27.58 -5.81
C GLY A 355 -13.50 -28.05 -5.08
N ILE A 356 -13.32 -28.92 -4.08
CA ILE A 356 -14.42 -29.58 -3.35
C ILE A 356 -14.96 -28.80 -2.15
N GLY A 357 -14.36 -27.64 -1.82
CA GLY A 357 -14.76 -26.81 -0.69
C GLY A 357 -16.12 -26.12 -0.90
N ASN A 358 -16.81 -25.83 0.20
CA ASN A 358 -17.98 -24.93 0.18
C ASN A 358 -17.54 -23.48 0.10
N GLY A 359 -18.31 -22.63 -0.58
CA GLY A 359 -18.06 -21.19 -0.67
C GLY A 359 -18.12 -20.55 0.72
N GLY A 360 -17.26 -19.56 0.95
CA GLY A 360 -17.28 -18.73 2.16
C GLY A 360 -18.40 -17.70 2.13
N ASN A 361 -18.48 -16.85 3.16
CA ASN A 361 -19.51 -15.82 3.23
C ASN A 361 -18.97 -14.43 2.94
N VAL A 362 -19.73 -13.62 2.20
CA VAL A 362 -19.49 -12.18 2.04
C VAL A 362 -20.60 -11.43 2.79
N GLU A 363 -20.25 -10.66 3.80
CA GLU A 363 -21.15 -9.85 4.61
C GLU A 363 -20.77 -8.37 4.50
N ILE A 364 -21.68 -7.55 3.99
CA ILE A 364 -21.47 -6.12 3.79
C ILE A 364 -22.50 -5.33 4.59
N GLU A 365 -22.04 -4.48 5.51
CA GLU A 365 -22.85 -3.59 6.33
C GLU A 365 -22.53 -2.13 5.95
N ILE A 366 -23.46 -1.47 5.26
CA ILE A 366 -23.39 -0.06 4.83
C ILE A 366 -24.77 0.61 4.96
N PRO A 367 -25.37 0.65 6.17
CA PRO A 367 -26.79 0.95 6.36
C PRO A 367 -27.24 2.31 5.84
N ASN A 368 -26.32 3.27 5.72
CA ASN A 368 -26.59 4.63 5.26
C ASN A 368 -26.00 4.97 3.89
N GLY A 369 -25.26 4.05 3.27
CA GLY A 369 -24.50 4.28 2.05
C GLY A 369 -24.85 3.30 0.93
N PHE A 370 -24.06 3.34 -0.13
CA PHE A 370 -24.36 2.62 -1.38
C PHE A 370 -23.26 1.65 -1.80
N ILE A 371 -23.67 0.54 -2.40
CA ILE A 371 -22.77 -0.34 -3.16
C ILE A 371 -22.99 -0.03 -4.65
N LEU A 372 -21.97 0.51 -5.31
CA LEU A 372 -22.02 0.92 -6.70
C LEU A 372 -21.10 0.05 -7.56
N ALA A 373 -21.69 -0.68 -8.50
CA ALA A 373 -21.01 -1.20 -9.68
C ALA A 373 -21.53 -0.51 -10.94
N PHE A 374 -20.91 -0.77 -12.08
CA PHE A 374 -21.29 -0.19 -13.36
C PHE A 374 -21.35 -1.28 -14.41
N LEU A 375 -22.46 -1.36 -15.15
CA LEU A 375 -22.57 -2.25 -16.30
C LEU A 375 -21.97 -1.55 -17.54
N PRO A 376 -21.23 -2.24 -18.41
CA PRO A 376 -20.89 -3.67 -18.38
C PRO A 376 -19.48 -3.93 -17.79
N GLU A 377 -19.04 -3.17 -16.78
CA GLU A 377 -17.65 -3.20 -16.30
C GLU A 377 -17.26 -4.48 -15.52
N ASN A 378 -18.11 -5.50 -15.48
CA ASN A 378 -17.84 -6.83 -14.93
C ASN A 378 -17.19 -6.83 -13.54
N SER A 379 -17.75 -6.06 -12.59
CA SER A 379 -17.27 -6.05 -11.22
C SER A 379 -18.16 -6.88 -10.31
N ASP A 380 -17.57 -7.82 -9.58
CA ASP A 380 -18.33 -8.93 -9.00
C ASP A 380 -18.19 -9.03 -7.47
N ILE A 381 -19.29 -9.36 -6.80
CA ILE A 381 -19.34 -9.76 -5.39
C ILE A 381 -19.78 -11.22 -5.31
N VAL A 382 -18.89 -12.10 -4.84
CA VAL A 382 -19.02 -13.55 -5.10
C VAL A 382 -18.69 -14.42 -3.89
N ALA A 383 -19.65 -15.24 -3.48
CA ALA A 383 -19.54 -16.24 -2.40
C ALA A 383 -19.75 -17.67 -2.95
N SER A 384 -19.08 -18.01 -4.05
CA SER A 384 -19.39 -19.21 -4.85
C SER A 384 -18.49 -20.41 -4.53
N ALA A 385 -18.88 -21.59 -5.05
CA ALA A 385 -18.09 -22.81 -5.01
C ALA A 385 -18.10 -23.55 -6.35
N ILE A 386 -17.11 -24.41 -6.59
CA ILE A 386 -17.10 -25.29 -7.77
C ILE A 386 -17.88 -26.58 -7.47
N GLN A 387 -17.31 -27.49 -6.66
CA GLN A 387 -17.99 -28.76 -6.35
C GLN A 387 -18.76 -28.77 -5.03
N GLY A 388 -18.33 -27.97 -4.04
CA GLY A 388 -19.06 -27.81 -2.77
C GLY A 388 -20.30 -26.91 -2.91
N ASN A 389 -21.02 -26.68 -1.82
CA ASN A 389 -22.16 -25.77 -1.81
C ASN A 389 -21.71 -24.30 -1.85
N GLY A 390 -22.48 -23.43 -2.46
CA GLY A 390 -22.27 -21.99 -2.40
C GLY A 390 -22.48 -21.45 -0.99
N GLY A 391 -21.85 -20.32 -0.67
CA GLY A 391 -21.90 -19.70 0.65
C GLY A 391 -23.08 -18.73 0.83
N VAL A 392 -22.89 -17.71 1.65
CA VAL A 392 -23.85 -16.62 1.82
C VAL A 392 -23.24 -15.33 1.34
N ALA A 393 -23.92 -14.65 0.43
CA ALA A 393 -23.61 -13.28 0.06
C ALA A 393 -24.72 -12.37 0.59
N ARG A 394 -24.41 -11.52 1.55
CA ARG A 394 -25.37 -10.64 2.22
C ARG A 394 -24.90 -9.19 2.19
N ALA A 395 -25.79 -8.28 1.83
CA ALA A 395 -25.57 -6.85 1.93
C ALA A 395 -26.74 -6.16 2.65
N THR A 396 -26.42 -5.29 3.61
CA THR A 396 -27.36 -4.32 4.18
C THR A 396 -26.90 -2.93 3.75
N ALA A 397 -27.63 -2.29 2.84
CA ALA A 397 -27.23 -1.03 2.21
C ALA A 397 -28.43 -0.11 1.99
N ALA A 398 -28.21 1.21 1.91
CA ALA A 398 -29.27 2.13 1.46
C ALA A 398 -29.67 1.85 0.00
N GLY A 399 -28.72 1.34 -0.80
CA GLY A 399 -28.98 0.82 -2.15
C GLY A 399 -27.80 0.05 -2.72
N VAL A 400 -28.12 -0.90 -3.61
CA VAL A 400 -27.15 -1.69 -4.37
C VAL A 400 -27.46 -1.50 -5.85
N PHE A 401 -26.52 -0.95 -6.62
CA PHE A 401 -26.75 -0.52 -8.00
C PHE A 401 -25.70 -1.06 -8.96
N GLY A 402 -26.10 -1.23 -10.23
CA GLY A 402 -25.20 -1.58 -11.32
C GLY A 402 -24.72 -3.03 -11.34
N PHE A 403 -25.48 -3.92 -10.69
CA PHE A 403 -25.35 -5.38 -10.81
C PHE A 403 -26.52 -5.94 -11.62
N ARG A 404 -26.30 -7.04 -12.36
CA ARG A 404 -27.41 -7.75 -13.01
C ARG A 404 -28.35 -8.37 -11.99
N GLN A 405 -29.60 -8.61 -12.43
CA GLN A 405 -30.57 -9.38 -11.66
C GLN A 405 -29.90 -10.65 -11.15
N PHE A 406 -30.02 -10.87 -9.85
CA PHE A 406 -29.35 -11.88 -9.07
C PHE A 406 -29.72 -13.32 -9.47
N ARG A 407 -29.23 -13.73 -10.64
CA ARG A 407 -29.63 -14.95 -11.35
C ARG A 407 -28.88 -16.20 -10.89
N GLY A 408 -27.98 -16.06 -9.91
CA GLY A 408 -27.27 -17.18 -9.31
C GLY A 408 -26.21 -17.82 -10.20
N PHE A 409 -25.63 -17.08 -11.15
CA PHE A 409 -24.44 -17.47 -11.91
C PHE A 409 -23.69 -16.21 -12.39
N ARG A 410 -22.37 -16.32 -12.63
CA ARG A 410 -21.58 -15.23 -13.20
C ARG A 410 -21.86 -15.04 -14.69
N THR A 411 -21.78 -13.80 -15.13
CA THR A 411 -21.93 -13.29 -16.48
C THR A 411 -20.71 -12.44 -16.84
N PRO A 412 -20.55 -12.01 -18.10
CA PRO A 412 -19.54 -11.00 -18.47
C PRO A 412 -19.85 -9.56 -18.01
N GLU A 413 -20.80 -9.40 -17.09
CA GLU A 413 -21.18 -8.12 -16.51
C GLU A 413 -21.14 -8.21 -14.98
N SER A 414 -21.33 -7.08 -14.28
CA SER A 414 -21.21 -7.03 -12.83
C SER A 414 -22.26 -7.89 -12.12
N ASP A 415 -21.82 -8.84 -11.30
CA ASP A 415 -22.69 -9.80 -10.63
C ASP A 415 -22.57 -9.79 -9.10
N PHE A 416 -23.67 -10.16 -8.43
CA PHE A 416 -23.69 -10.43 -6.99
C PHE A 416 -24.30 -11.83 -6.80
N THR A 417 -23.47 -12.80 -6.42
CA THR A 417 -23.86 -14.22 -6.44
C THR A 417 -23.23 -15.06 -5.33
N ALA A 418 -23.89 -16.16 -4.97
CA ALA A 418 -23.42 -17.16 -4.02
C ALA A 418 -23.58 -18.58 -4.59
N SER A 419 -23.42 -18.74 -5.90
CA SER A 419 -23.77 -19.98 -6.62
C SER A 419 -22.78 -21.13 -6.46
N SER A 420 -23.20 -22.33 -6.85
CA SER A 420 -22.32 -23.50 -7.02
C SER A 420 -22.47 -24.13 -8.40
N GLU A 421 -21.39 -24.66 -8.97
CA GLU A 421 -21.43 -25.35 -10.28
C GLU A 421 -21.96 -26.78 -10.18
N LEU A 422 -21.44 -27.59 -9.25
CA LEU A 422 -21.84 -29.00 -9.05
C LEU A 422 -22.56 -29.26 -7.73
N GLY A 423 -22.52 -28.29 -6.80
CA GLY A 423 -23.18 -28.36 -5.49
C GLY A 423 -24.50 -27.60 -5.46
N ILE A 424 -24.98 -27.32 -4.25
CA ILE A 424 -26.20 -26.54 -4.04
C ILE A 424 -25.85 -25.04 -4.06
N ASN A 425 -26.66 -24.23 -4.74
CA ASN A 425 -26.54 -22.78 -4.70
C ASN A 425 -26.68 -22.25 -3.27
N GLY A 426 -25.82 -21.30 -2.92
CA GLY A 426 -25.86 -20.57 -1.68
C GLY A 426 -26.97 -19.53 -1.62
N LYS A 427 -26.98 -18.74 -0.54
CA LYS A 427 -28.01 -17.71 -0.28
C LYS A 427 -27.50 -16.34 -0.67
N LEU A 428 -28.27 -15.61 -1.47
CA LEU A 428 -28.12 -14.17 -1.65
C LEU A 428 -29.20 -13.44 -0.85
N GLU A 429 -28.80 -12.40 -0.11
CA GLU A 429 -29.71 -11.59 0.69
C GLU A 429 -29.31 -10.11 0.63
N ILE A 430 -30.16 -9.28 0.02
CA ILE A 430 -29.95 -7.83 -0.04
C ILE A 430 -31.07 -7.17 0.76
N ILE A 431 -30.67 -6.44 1.80
CA ILE A 431 -31.55 -5.76 2.73
C ILE A 431 -31.38 -4.28 2.51
N THR A 432 -32.41 -3.63 1.98
CA THR A 432 -32.51 -2.18 1.88
C THR A 432 -33.48 -1.70 2.95
N PRO A 433 -33.01 -1.08 4.06
CA PRO A 433 -33.89 -0.59 5.10
C PRO A 433 -34.88 0.42 4.51
N ASP A 434 -36.18 0.25 4.79
CA ASP A 434 -37.21 1.18 4.34
C ASP A 434 -36.94 2.56 4.92
N ARG A 435 -36.32 3.44 4.13
CA ARG A 435 -36.45 4.87 4.33
C ARG A 435 -37.79 5.23 3.72
N ARG A 436 -38.80 5.39 4.58
CA ARG A 436 -40.06 6.04 4.18
C ARG A 436 -39.65 7.32 3.47
N LEU A 437 -39.85 7.37 2.15
CA LEU A 437 -39.89 8.62 1.42
C LEU A 437 -40.95 9.44 2.17
N GLU A 438 -40.56 10.52 2.84
CA GLU A 438 -41.55 11.52 3.20
C GLU A 438 -42.21 11.91 1.88
N GLU A 439 -43.46 11.49 1.68
CA GLU A 439 -44.29 12.09 0.65
C GLU A 439 -44.27 13.58 0.96
N LEU A 440 -43.61 14.36 0.09
CA LEU A 440 -43.76 15.80 0.09
C LEU A 440 -45.28 16.06 0.12
N PRO A 441 -45.79 16.83 1.10
CA PRO A 441 -47.22 17.05 1.23
C PRO A 441 -47.81 17.46 -0.12
N ALA A 442 -48.82 16.71 -0.59
CA ALA A 442 -49.51 17.02 -1.85
C ALA A 442 -50.33 18.32 -1.75
N ASP A 443 -50.56 18.79 -0.51
CA ASP A 443 -51.22 20.05 -0.24
C ASP A 443 -50.17 21.15 -0.16
N PHE A 444 -50.00 21.87 -1.27
CA PHE A 444 -49.59 23.27 -1.19
C PHE A 444 -50.67 24.01 -0.42
N GLU A 445 -50.48 24.23 0.88
CA GLU A 445 -51.20 25.31 1.56
C GLU A 445 -50.70 26.61 0.95
N ALA A 446 -51.51 27.19 0.06
CA ALA A 446 -51.32 28.56 -0.37
C ALA A 446 -51.23 29.41 0.90
N ALA A 447 -50.09 30.07 1.12
CA ALA A 447 -49.93 30.98 2.24
C ALA A 447 -51.14 31.94 2.25
N GLU A 448 -51.94 31.90 3.32
CA GLU A 448 -53.00 32.86 3.53
C GLU A 448 -52.38 34.25 3.50
N ILE A 449 -52.67 34.99 2.42
CA ILE A 449 -52.34 36.41 2.35
C ILE A 449 -53.17 37.07 3.45
N ALA A 450 -52.48 37.57 4.48
CA ALA A 450 -53.08 38.33 5.56
C ALA A 450 -54.03 39.39 5.00
N GLN A 451 -55.32 39.26 5.34
CA GLN A 451 -56.35 40.24 5.03
C GLN A 451 -56.15 41.47 5.94
N GLY A 452 -55.21 42.34 5.55
CA GLY A 452 -55.00 43.66 6.13
C GLY A 452 -55.79 44.72 5.36
N CYS A 453 -56.59 45.50 6.08
CA CYS A 453 -57.48 46.53 5.54
C CYS A 453 -56.76 47.68 4.80
N GLU A 454 -57.36 48.05 3.67
CA GLU A 454 -57.46 49.34 2.97
C GLU A 454 -56.28 50.35 2.84
N ALA A 455 -56.06 50.64 1.55
CA ALA A 455 -55.88 51.96 0.92
C ALA A 455 -54.45 52.44 0.59
N ILE A 456 -54.01 52.17 -0.65
CA ILE A 456 -53.43 53.20 -1.51
C ILE A 456 -54.03 53.06 -2.92
N ARG A 457 -54.83 54.04 -3.33
CA ARG A 457 -55.24 54.23 -4.73
C ARG A 457 -54.00 54.62 -5.54
N GLY A 458 -53.76 53.86 -6.60
CA GLY A 458 -52.87 54.26 -7.69
C GLY A 458 -51.41 53.92 -7.43
N GLN A 459 -51.04 52.66 -7.66
CA GLN A 459 -49.96 52.29 -8.57
C GLN A 459 -49.91 50.76 -8.71
N GLU A 460 -49.39 50.33 -9.85
CA GLU A 460 -49.56 49.02 -10.48
C GLU A 460 -49.33 47.83 -9.54
N GLY A 461 -50.34 46.97 -9.40
CA GLY A 461 -50.16 45.66 -8.79
C GLY A 461 -49.32 44.78 -9.70
N SER A 462 -48.23 44.23 -9.16
CA SER A 462 -47.37 43.27 -9.87
C SER A 462 -48.21 42.16 -10.50
N ARG A 463 -48.17 42.04 -11.83
CA ARG A 463 -48.72 40.89 -12.57
C ARG A 463 -47.61 39.91 -12.89
N PHE A 464 -47.89 38.63 -12.74
CA PHE A 464 -47.10 37.57 -13.34
C PHE A 464 -47.66 37.27 -14.73
N VAL A 465 -46.84 37.38 -15.77
CA VAL A 465 -47.22 37.04 -17.16
C VAL A 465 -46.30 35.95 -17.65
N VAL A 466 -46.88 34.80 -18.00
CA VAL A 466 -46.18 33.73 -18.72
C VAL A 466 -46.19 34.08 -20.20
N THR A 467 -45.06 34.52 -20.76
CA THR A 467 -44.89 34.78 -22.20
C THR A 467 -44.07 33.68 -22.88
N GLY A 468 -44.46 32.42 -22.68
CA GLY A 468 -43.88 31.28 -23.39
C GLY A 468 -44.98 30.45 -24.06
N ARG A 469 -44.84 30.16 -25.37
CA ARG A 469 -45.80 29.36 -26.17
C ARG A 469 -45.63 27.85 -25.96
N GLY A 470 -45.33 27.42 -24.75
CA GLY A 470 -45.18 26.01 -24.41
C GLY A 470 -45.80 25.77 -23.05
N GLY A 471 -47.00 25.19 -23.05
CA GLY A 471 -47.69 24.80 -21.82
C GLY A 471 -46.87 23.81 -20.98
N LEU A 472 -47.40 23.48 -19.80
CA LEU A 472 -46.83 22.43 -18.95
C LEU A 472 -46.73 21.11 -19.73
N PRO A 473 -45.63 20.34 -19.60
CA PRO A 473 -45.45 19.09 -20.32
C PRO A 473 -46.57 18.08 -19.97
N PRO A 474 -47.06 17.30 -20.94
CA PRO A 474 -48.12 16.32 -20.71
C PRO A 474 -47.66 15.21 -19.77
N ASN A 475 -48.61 14.67 -19.02
CA ASN A 475 -48.39 13.61 -18.04
C ASN A 475 -47.94 12.31 -18.75
N PRO A 476 -46.91 11.58 -18.25
CA PRO A 476 -46.46 10.30 -18.83
C PRO A 476 -47.51 9.19 -18.94
N LYS A 477 -48.70 9.36 -18.34
CA LYS A 477 -49.82 8.41 -18.38
C LYS A 477 -50.97 8.83 -19.32
N GLU A 478 -50.90 9.99 -19.96
CA GLU A 478 -51.90 10.41 -20.96
C GLU A 478 -51.59 9.83 -22.35
N ALA A 479 -52.63 9.49 -23.10
CA ALA A 479 -52.50 9.02 -24.47
C ALA A 479 -51.99 10.14 -25.38
N LEU A 480 -50.96 9.87 -26.17
CA LEU A 480 -50.33 10.83 -27.09
C LEU A 480 -51.36 11.33 -28.12
N SER A 481 -51.65 12.63 -28.08
CA SER A 481 -52.45 13.36 -29.07
C SER A 481 -51.52 13.90 -30.17
N SER A 482 -51.99 13.93 -31.43
CA SER A 482 -51.19 14.31 -32.61
C SER A 482 -50.88 15.81 -32.76
N ASP A 483 -51.09 16.62 -31.72
CA ASP A 483 -50.79 18.06 -31.74
C ASP A 483 -49.47 18.37 -31.00
N ASP A 484 -48.40 17.64 -31.35
CA ASP A 484 -47.04 18.03 -30.98
C ASP A 484 -46.60 19.21 -31.86
N VAL A 485 -46.48 20.39 -31.26
CA VAL A 485 -45.91 21.56 -31.93
C VAL A 485 -44.41 21.30 -32.10
N GLN A 486 -44.03 20.90 -33.31
CA GLN A 486 -42.64 20.76 -33.71
C GLN A 486 -41.95 22.14 -33.64
N VAL A 487 -40.97 22.27 -32.75
CA VAL A 487 -40.19 23.51 -32.60
C VAL A 487 -38.91 23.38 -33.41
N ASP A 488 -38.74 24.23 -34.43
CA ASP A 488 -37.52 24.26 -35.24
C ASP A 488 -36.30 24.75 -34.42
N TRP A 489 -35.14 24.17 -34.71
CA TRP A 489 -33.86 24.60 -34.13
C TRP A 489 -33.50 26.02 -34.60
N VAL A 490 -33.31 26.94 -33.66
CA VAL A 490 -32.85 28.30 -33.95
C VAL A 490 -31.32 28.33 -34.00
N PRO A 491 -30.68 28.76 -35.11
CA PRO A 491 -29.25 28.99 -35.15
C PRO A 491 -28.91 30.35 -34.51
N LEU A 492 -27.87 30.40 -33.69
CA LEU A 492 -27.29 31.64 -33.18
C LEU A 492 -26.31 32.19 -34.22
N ASN A 493 -26.73 33.19 -35.00
CA ASN A 493 -25.82 34.10 -35.67
C ASN A 493 -25.95 35.50 -35.10
N SER A 494 -24.77 36.05 -34.82
CA SER A 494 -24.45 37.35 -34.25
C SER A 494 -24.97 38.51 -35.09
N GLU A 495 -25.46 39.57 -34.45
CA GLU A 495 -25.17 40.93 -34.88
C GLU A 495 -25.31 41.95 -33.74
N GLN A 496 -24.46 42.97 -33.83
CA GLN A 496 -24.18 44.02 -32.85
C GLN A 496 -25.36 44.99 -32.68
N GLU A 497 -25.56 45.53 -31.47
CA GLU A 497 -25.28 46.95 -31.19
C GLU A 497 -25.53 47.38 -29.73
N ASN A 498 -24.44 47.92 -29.16
CA ASN A 498 -24.31 49.18 -28.40
C ASN A 498 -25.05 49.50 -27.08
N ARG A 499 -24.17 49.83 -26.10
CA ARG A 499 -24.28 50.80 -24.97
C ARG A 499 -25.03 50.33 -23.70
N SER A 500 -24.54 50.51 -22.46
CA SER A 500 -23.38 51.20 -21.87
C SER A 500 -23.20 50.79 -20.39
N THR A 501 -21.95 50.87 -19.88
CA THR A 501 -21.51 51.14 -18.48
C THR A 501 -21.92 50.15 -17.37
N SER A 502 -20.99 49.52 -16.62
CA SER A 502 -20.02 50.21 -15.73
C SER A 502 -18.80 49.33 -15.40
N THR A 503 -17.65 49.98 -15.31
CA THR A 503 -16.30 49.42 -15.14
C THR A 503 -15.94 49.07 -13.70
N VAL A 504 -15.58 47.81 -13.44
CA VAL A 504 -14.65 47.41 -12.38
C VAL A 504 -13.45 46.76 -13.06
N SER A 505 -12.28 47.37 -12.92
CA SER A 505 -11.04 46.93 -13.57
C SER A 505 -10.32 45.91 -12.71
N THR A 506 -10.33 44.65 -13.13
CA THR A 506 -9.27 43.69 -12.80
C THR A 506 -8.58 43.32 -14.12
N LYS A 507 -7.32 43.75 -14.28
CA LYS A 507 -6.47 43.34 -15.39
C LYS A 507 -6.13 41.85 -15.26
N THR A 508 -6.86 40.99 -15.94
CA THR A 508 -6.40 39.65 -16.30
C THR A 508 -5.64 39.75 -17.62
N THR A 509 -4.32 39.63 -17.54
CA THR A 509 -3.47 39.40 -18.72
C THR A 509 -3.68 37.97 -19.19
N ASN A 510 -4.53 37.77 -20.19
CA ASN A 510 -4.58 36.51 -20.93
C ASN A 510 -3.32 36.37 -21.78
N ALA A 511 -2.27 35.78 -21.21
CA ALA A 511 -1.19 35.22 -22.00
C ALA A 511 -1.67 33.87 -22.55
N THR A 512 -1.84 33.80 -23.87
CA THR A 512 -1.96 32.54 -24.61
C THR A 512 -0.78 31.65 -24.21
N PRO A 513 -0.97 30.42 -23.69
CA PRO A 513 0.14 29.54 -23.37
C PRO A 513 0.92 29.27 -24.66
N ALA A 514 2.22 29.58 -24.67
CA ALA A 514 3.09 29.20 -25.76
C ALA A 514 3.07 27.68 -25.92
N PRO A 515 3.09 27.15 -27.15
CA PRO A 515 3.13 25.71 -27.38
C PRO A 515 4.33 25.09 -26.66
N LEU A 516 4.11 23.95 -26.01
CA LEU A 516 5.18 23.16 -25.39
C LEU A 516 6.11 22.65 -26.49
N VAL A 517 7.40 23.00 -26.41
CA VAL A 517 8.45 22.57 -27.34
C VAL A 517 9.46 21.73 -26.56
N GLU A 518 9.82 20.58 -27.11
CA GLU A 518 10.81 19.68 -26.49
C GLU A 518 12.20 20.32 -26.43
N ALA A 519 12.95 20.03 -25.37
CA ALA A 519 14.30 20.53 -25.20
C ALA A 519 15.26 19.86 -26.21
N GLN A 520 15.95 20.66 -27.01
CA GLN A 520 16.94 20.20 -28.00
C GLN A 520 18.39 20.32 -27.52
N GLY A 521 18.61 20.88 -26.32
CA GLY A 521 19.92 20.98 -25.70
C GLY A 521 19.86 21.55 -24.28
N TRP A 522 21.02 21.65 -23.64
CA TRP A 522 21.17 22.29 -22.34
C TRP A 522 22.36 23.24 -22.33
N VAL A 523 22.27 24.31 -21.55
CA VAL A 523 23.32 25.31 -21.34
C VAL A 523 23.51 25.57 -19.86
N ILE A 524 24.70 26.02 -19.46
CA ILE A 524 24.95 26.48 -18.10
C ILE A 524 24.82 28.00 -18.10
N ASN A 525 23.92 28.53 -17.26
CA ASN A 525 23.75 29.98 -17.17
C ASN A 525 24.90 30.64 -16.40
N ASP A 526 24.90 31.97 -16.37
CA ASP A 526 25.84 32.81 -15.63
C ASP A 526 25.88 32.56 -14.11
N LYS A 527 24.92 31.81 -13.58
CA LYS A 527 24.84 31.35 -12.18
C LYS A 527 25.29 29.89 -11.98
N GLY A 528 25.79 29.22 -13.01
CA GLY A 528 26.26 27.84 -12.93
C GLY A 528 25.16 26.77 -12.95
N GLN A 529 23.93 27.14 -13.31
CA GLN A 529 22.79 26.22 -13.33
C GLN A 529 22.55 25.67 -14.74
N VAL A 530 22.20 24.39 -14.83
CA VAL A 530 21.83 23.73 -16.09
C VAL A 530 20.42 24.16 -16.49
N VAL A 531 20.26 24.70 -17.68
CA VAL A 531 18.99 25.16 -18.27
C VAL A 531 18.75 24.45 -19.59
N LEU A 532 17.57 23.86 -19.76
CA LEU A 532 17.14 23.22 -21.01
C LEU A 532 16.66 24.27 -22.02
N ILE A 533 17.10 24.17 -23.27
CA ILE A 533 16.75 25.12 -24.35
C ILE A 533 16.19 24.40 -25.58
N ALA A 534 15.24 25.04 -26.26
CA ALA A 534 14.55 24.48 -27.43
C ALA A 534 15.27 24.72 -28.76
N THR A 535 16.37 25.50 -28.79
CA THR A 535 17.13 25.79 -30.01
C THR A 535 18.61 25.93 -29.68
N ALA A 536 19.45 25.02 -30.19
CA ALA A 536 20.89 25.09 -29.97
C ALA A 536 21.47 26.36 -30.66
N PRO A 537 22.26 27.20 -29.96
CA PRO A 537 22.86 28.38 -30.58
C PRO A 537 23.85 27.95 -31.67
N THR A 538 23.79 28.62 -32.82
CA THR A 538 24.76 28.44 -33.90
C THR A 538 26.11 28.95 -33.42
N VAL A 539 27.06 28.04 -33.19
CA VAL A 539 28.40 28.40 -32.74
C VAL A 539 29.15 29.04 -33.91
N THR A 540 29.37 30.36 -33.88
CA THR A 540 30.40 31.01 -34.70
C THR A 540 31.77 30.67 -34.10
N PRO A 541 32.62 29.89 -34.79
CA PRO A 541 33.92 29.54 -34.25
C PRO A 541 34.84 30.77 -34.27
N HIS A 542 35.29 31.20 -33.09
CA HIS A 542 36.39 32.14 -32.98
C HIS A 542 37.70 31.46 -33.35
N SER A 543 38.47 32.08 -34.23
CA SER A 543 39.81 31.61 -34.62
C SER A 543 40.76 31.63 -33.42
N PRO A 544 41.49 30.54 -33.14
CA PRO A 544 42.39 30.48 -32.00
C PRO A 544 43.63 31.36 -32.24
N TRP A 545 43.99 32.16 -31.23
CA TRP A 545 45.21 32.99 -31.16
C TRP A 545 46.51 32.21 -30.95
N GLN A 546 46.53 30.92 -31.27
CA GLN A 546 47.71 30.07 -31.14
C GLN A 546 48.12 29.53 -32.50
N THR A 547 49.30 29.98 -32.97
CA THR A 547 49.98 29.41 -34.12
C THR A 547 50.56 28.03 -33.73
N PRO A 548 50.16 26.93 -34.39
CA PRO A 548 50.79 25.64 -34.17
C PRO A 548 52.17 25.60 -34.85
N ASN A 549 53.18 25.13 -34.13
CA ASN A 549 54.49 24.84 -34.71
C ASN A 549 54.37 23.74 -35.78
N SER A 550 54.93 24.00 -36.97
CA SER A 550 54.97 23.08 -38.09
C SER A 550 55.99 21.97 -37.88
N CYS A 551 55.55 20.71 -37.86
CA CYS A 551 56.41 19.56 -38.11
C CYS A 551 56.35 19.22 -39.61
N GLY A 552 57.46 19.39 -40.31
CA GLY A 552 57.59 19.07 -41.73
C GLY A 552 57.66 17.56 -41.99
N ALA A 553 56.86 17.09 -42.95
CA ALA A 553 57.04 15.78 -43.57
C ALA A 553 58.00 15.92 -44.77
N PRO A 554 58.92 14.96 -44.99
CA PRO A 554 59.84 15.01 -46.12
C PRO A 554 59.13 14.64 -47.43
N GLN A 555 59.39 15.45 -48.47
CA GLN A 555 58.98 15.21 -49.84
C GLN A 555 59.73 14.05 -50.49
N SER A 556 59.01 13.24 -51.23
CA SER A 556 59.55 12.31 -52.22
C SER A 556 60.25 13.08 -53.35
N LYS A 557 61.44 12.60 -53.76
CA LYS A 557 62.00 12.90 -55.07
C LYS A 557 62.09 11.61 -55.87
N ALA A 558 61.43 11.62 -57.01
CA ALA A 558 61.69 10.72 -58.12
C ALA A 558 63.08 11.02 -58.72
N ARG A 559 63.94 10.02 -58.74
CA ARG A 559 64.70 9.60 -59.93
C ARG A 559 65.24 8.19 -59.73
#